data_AF-R6LWG4-F1
#
_entry.id   AF-R6LWG4-F1
#
_cell.length_a   1.000
_cell.length_b   1.000
_cell.length_c   1.000
_cell.angle_alpha   90.00
_cell.angle_beta   90.00
_cell.angle_gamma   90.00
#
_symmetry.space_group_name_H-M   'P 1'
#
loop_
_entity.id
_entity.type
_entity.pdbx_description
1 polymer ?
#
loop_
_entity_poly.entity_id
_entity_poly.type
_entity_poly.pdbx_seq_one_letter_code
_entity_poly.pdbx_strand_id
1 'polypeptide(L)'
;MDKFDYITATIEEEKVRVEKTIKYLKENNLVDELPEYQERYNNILKYLTAKERYFKVLESVKLDKEKLEELNRIKDEYEVDNILLEDTLLSKFNEDTFGKYRNVLYEDIKNQDKEVQDILYLLLEKQSNYSELVIKRDRLKGKIDKNKYPKTYNTLYSQDIIIEKQDSILEKIFVVENSIKIEKDKLSSIEDSVMTDSILKLLYEFWIVNSYDPSKVDKTKLFITNKTFTSYKNNIPEIKKEVVPPKEEYKEIKIDNLKLPGLDEEKPIDIDGKDYLK
;
A
#
# COMPACT_ATOMS: atom_id res chain seq x y z
N MET A 1 -12.95 -4.86 -15.32
CA MET A 1 -11.72 -5.59 -15.00
C MET A 1 -10.57 -4.66 -15.30
N ASP A 2 -9.72 -4.36 -14.32
CA ASP A 2 -8.51 -3.57 -14.56
C ASP A 2 -7.51 -4.42 -15.39
N LYS A 3 -6.62 -3.77 -16.15
CA LYS A 3 -5.58 -4.43 -16.96
C LYS A 3 -4.69 -5.35 -16.12
N PHE A 4 -4.47 -5.00 -14.85
CA PHE A 4 -3.72 -5.81 -13.88
C PHE A 4 -4.51 -7.04 -13.40
N ASP A 5 -5.84 -6.96 -13.29
CA ASP A 5 -6.70 -8.10 -12.97
C ASP A 5 -6.66 -9.15 -14.09
N TYR A 6 -6.66 -8.70 -15.34
CA TYR A 6 -6.60 -9.57 -16.51
C TYR A 6 -5.27 -10.32 -16.65
N ILE A 7 -4.12 -9.64 -16.44
CA ILE A 7 -2.79 -10.28 -16.44
C ILE A 7 -2.70 -11.36 -15.35
N THR A 8 -3.35 -11.13 -14.22
CA THR A 8 -3.37 -12.10 -13.12
C THR A 8 -4.15 -13.36 -13.48
N ALA A 9 -5.33 -13.21 -14.08
CA ALA A 9 -6.11 -14.34 -14.56
C ALA A 9 -5.30 -15.20 -15.55
N THR A 10 -4.53 -14.56 -16.44
CA THR A 10 -3.66 -15.28 -17.39
C THR A 10 -2.50 -16.02 -16.71
N ILE A 11 -1.93 -15.48 -15.62
CA ILE A 11 -0.85 -16.14 -14.87
C ILE A 11 -1.37 -17.34 -14.06
N GLU A 12 -2.60 -17.28 -13.55
CA GLU A 12 -3.24 -18.42 -12.89
C GLU A 12 -3.56 -19.54 -13.88
N GLU A 13 -4.04 -19.20 -15.09
CA GLU A 13 -4.20 -20.16 -16.18
C GLU A 13 -2.86 -20.77 -16.61
N GLU A 14 -1.80 -19.96 -16.65
CA GLU A 14 -0.45 -20.43 -16.96
C GLU A 14 0.05 -21.44 -15.94
N LYS A 15 -0.19 -21.18 -14.65
CA LYS A 15 0.16 -22.12 -13.59
C LYS A 15 -0.40 -23.51 -13.89
N VAL A 16 -1.68 -23.59 -14.22
CA VAL A 16 -2.37 -24.87 -14.55
C VAL A 16 -1.78 -25.51 -15.80
N ARG A 17 -1.46 -24.71 -16.83
CA ARG A 17 -0.84 -25.20 -18.07
C ARG A 17 0.55 -25.77 -17.84
N VAL A 18 1.38 -25.07 -17.07
CA VAL A 18 2.74 -25.52 -16.72
C VAL A 18 2.69 -26.77 -15.84
N GLU A 19 1.75 -26.87 -14.89
CA GLU A 19 1.52 -28.09 -14.09
C GLU A 19 1.22 -29.31 -14.98
N LYS A 20 0.30 -29.18 -15.93
CA LYS A 20 -0.03 -30.25 -16.89
C LYS A 20 1.18 -30.63 -17.74
N THR A 21 1.97 -29.65 -18.17
CA THR A 21 3.18 -29.87 -18.98
C THR A 21 4.26 -30.62 -18.19
N ILE A 22 4.52 -30.23 -16.95
CA ILE A 22 5.45 -30.93 -16.04
C ILE A 22 5.01 -32.38 -15.83
N LYS A 23 3.71 -32.61 -15.64
CA LYS A 23 3.16 -33.96 -15.49
C LYS A 23 3.40 -34.81 -16.74
N TYR A 24 3.10 -34.27 -17.93
CA TYR A 24 3.36 -34.95 -19.20
C TYR A 24 4.84 -35.27 -19.40
N LEU A 25 5.74 -34.31 -19.15
CA LEU A 25 7.20 -34.52 -19.30
C LEU A 25 7.72 -35.63 -18.37
N LYS A 26 7.19 -35.70 -17.13
CA LYS A 26 7.50 -36.78 -16.18
C LYS A 26 6.98 -38.14 -16.66
N GLU A 27 5.75 -38.20 -17.16
CA GLU A 27 5.12 -39.44 -17.65
C GLU A 27 5.80 -39.99 -18.91
N ASN A 28 6.42 -39.12 -19.72
CA ASN A 28 7.10 -39.50 -20.98
C ASN A 28 8.63 -39.57 -20.87
N ASN A 29 9.21 -39.47 -19.66
CA ASN A 29 10.66 -39.50 -19.42
C ASN A 29 11.47 -38.44 -20.21
N LEU A 30 10.88 -37.27 -20.48
CA LEU A 30 11.53 -36.15 -21.17
C LEU A 30 12.27 -35.27 -20.15
N VAL A 31 13.42 -35.76 -19.68
CA VAL A 31 14.15 -35.18 -18.54
C VAL A 31 14.84 -33.86 -18.87
N ASP A 32 15.23 -33.64 -20.13
CA ASP A 32 16.04 -32.48 -20.53
C ASP A 32 15.28 -31.15 -20.43
N GLU A 33 13.98 -31.14 -20.77
CA GLU A 33 13.14 -29.93 -20.73
C GLU A 33 12.49 -29.69 -19.35
N LEU A 34 12.46 -30.72 -18.49
CA LEU A 34 11.76 -30.69 -17.21
C LEU A 34 12.25 -29.59 -16.23
N PRO A 35 13.56 -29.30 -16.08
CA PRO A 35 14.05 -28.27 -15.17
C PRO A 35 13.56 -26.87 -15.51
N GLU A 36 13.47 -26.53 -16.80
CA GLU A 36 13.04 -25.21 -17.27
C GLU A 36 11.57 -24.94 -16.90
N TYR A 37 10.69 -25.92 -17.12
CA TYR A 37 9.28 -25.81 -16.75
C TYR A 37 9.08 -25.79 -15.23
N GLN A 38 9.90 -26.52 -14.46
CA GLN A 38 9.87 -26.46 -13.00
C GLN A 38 10.32 -25.10 -12.45
N GLU A 39 11.35 -24.49 -13.03
CA GLU A 39 11.79 -23.15 -12.68
C GLU A 39 10.70 -22.12 -12.99
N ARG A 40 10.09 -22.19 -14.18
CA ARG A 40 8.96 -21.32 -14.57
C ARG A 40 7.80 -21.45 -13.58
N TYR A 41 7.41 -22.68 -13.24
CA TYR A 41 6.35 -22.93 -12.26
C TYR A 41 6.65 -22.33 -10.89
N ASN A 42 7.87 -22.51 -10.38
CA ASN A 42 8.30 -21.96 -9.10
C ASN A 42 8.27 -20.44 -9.10
N ASN A 43 8.66 -19.79 -10.20
CA ASN A 43 8.61 -18.34 -10.34
C ASN A 43 7.16 -17.81 -10.40
N ILE A 44 6.24 -18.53 -11.05
CA ILE A 44 4.80 -18.21 -11.03
C ILE A 44 4.26 -18.30 -9.59
N LEU A 45 4.57 -19.38 -8.87
CA LEU A 45 4.14 -19.54 -7.48
C LEU A 45 4.69 -18.44 -6.57
N LYS A 46 5.97 -18.08 -6.71
CA LYS A 46 6.60 -16.98 -5.95
C LYS A 46 5.86 -15.67 -6.22
N TYR A 47 5.59 -15.35 -7.48
CA TYR A 47 4.86 -14.15 -7.87
C TYR A 47 3.44 -14.13 -7.27
N LEU A 48 2.65 -15.18 -7.46
CA LEU A 48 1.26 -15.23 -6.97
C LEU A 48 1.21 -15.13 -5.43
N THR A 49 2.11 -15.82 -4.73
CA THR A 49 2.20 -15.76 -3.26
C THR A 49 2.57 -14.36 -2.78
N ALA A 50 3.53 -13.71 -3.43
CA ALA A 50 3.92 -12.34 -3.10
C ALA A 50 2.78 -11.36 -3.39
N LYS A 51 2.07 -11.53 -4.51
CA LYS A 51 0.91 -10.72 -4.88
C LYS A 51 -0.20 -10.80 -3.83
N GLU A 52 -0.53 -12.00 -3.36
CA GLU A 52 -1.53 -12.18 -2.30
C GLU A 52 -1.11 -11.48 -1.00
N ARG A 53 0.16 -11.61 -0.60
CA ARG A 53 0.70 -10.92 0.57
C ARG A 53 0.67 -9.40 0.40
N TYR A 54 1.04 -8.90 -0.78
CA TYR A 54 1.01 -7.49 -1.12
C TYR A 54 -0.40 -6.91 -0.94
N PHE A 55 -1.43 -7.57 -1.47
CA PHE A 55 -2.81 -7.07 -1.31
C PHE A 55 -3.30 -7.06 0.13
N LYS A 56 -2.96 -8.08 0.93
CA LYS A 56 -3.32 -8.11 2.36
C LYS A 56 -2.71 -6.93 3.11
N VAL A 57 -1.45 -6.62 2.85
CA VAL A 57 -0.76 -5.46 3.44
C VAL A 57 -1.34 -4.14 2.90
N LEU A 58 -1.67 -4.09 1.61
CA LEU A 58 -2.27 -2.90 1.02
C LEU A 58 -3.64 -2.57 1.64
N GLU A 59 -4.45 -3.59 1.88
CA GLU A 59 -5.76 -3.46 2.52
C GLU A 59 -5.61 -3.00 3.98
N SER A 60 -4.65 -3.53 4.74
CA SER A 60 -4.39 -3.06 6.10
C SER A 60 -3.91 -1.60 6.13
N VAL A 61 -3.02 -1.21 5.22
CA VAL A 61 -2.58 0.18 5.06
C VAL A 61 -3.75 1.11 4.75
N LYS A 62 -4.70 0.67 3.90
CA LYS A 62 -5.88 1.46 3.57
C LYS A 62 -6.76 1.67 4.81
N LEU A 63 -7.04 0.60 5.56
CA LEU A 63 -7.84 0.68 6.79
C LEU A 63 -7.18 1.61 7.83
N ASP A 64 -5.87 1.52 8.01
CA ASP A 64 -5.17 2.37 8.98
C ASP A 64 -5.10 3.84 8.54
N LYS A 65 -5.04 4.11 7.23
CA LYS A 65 -5.19 5.49 6.70
C LYS A 65 -6.57 6.07 6.99
N GLU A 66 -7.64 5.29 6.83
CA GLU A 66 -9.00 5.72 7.15
C GLU A 66 -9.13 6.05 8.65
N LYS A 67 -8.57 5.20 9.53
CA LYS A 67 -8.51 5.48 10.98
C LYS A 67 -7.70 6.74 11.29
N LEU A 68 -6.57 6.94 10.60
CA LEU A 68 -5.71 8.12 10.77
C LEU A 68 -6.45 9.39 10.37
N GLU A 69 -7.23 9.36 9.29
CA GLU A 69 -8.04 10.50 8.87
C GLU A 69 -9.09 10.87 9.94
N GLU A 70 -9.78 9.86 10.49
CA GLU A 70 -10.76 10.08 11.56
C GLU A 70 -10.10 10.66 12.83
N LEU A 71 -8.96 10.11 13.25
CA LEU A 71 -8.22 10.64 14.40
C LEU A 71 -7.76 12.08 14.18
N ASN A 72 -7.36 12.45 12.95
CA ASN A 72 -6.99 13.82 12.63
C ASN A 72 -8.18 14.78 12.67
N ARG A 73 -9.37 14.35 12.22
CA ARG A 73 -10.60 15.17 12.38
C ARG A 73 -10.89 15.44 13.84
N ILE A 74 -10.83 14.40 14.67
CA ILE A 74 -11.01 14.53 16.12
C ILE A 74 -9.94 15.47 16.70
N LYS A 75 -8.67 15.33 16.31
CA LYS A 75 -7.60 16.24 16.74
C LYS A 75 -7.93 17.71 16.42
N ASP A 76 -8.44 17.99 15.22
CA ASP A 76 -8.80 19.35 14.80
C ASP A 76 -10.02 19.88 15.59
N GLU A 77 -10.98 19.02 15.93
CA GLU A 77 -12.08 19.37 16.85
C GLU A 77 -11.53 19.79 18.23
N TYR A 78 -10.55 19.06 18.77
CA TYR A 78 -9.91 19.44 20.03
C TYR A 78 -9.15 20.77 19.93
N GLU A 79 -8.56 21.11 18.78
CA GLU A 79 -7.92 22.43 18.60
C GLU A 79 -8.93 23.59 18.69
N VAL A 80 -10.17 23.38 18.24
CA VAL A 80 -11.27 24.34 18.41
C VAL A 80 -11.72 24.38 19.86
N ASP A 81 -11.92 23.21 20.49
CA ASP A 81 -12.32 23.12 21.89
C ASP A 81 -11.29 23.80 22.81
N ASN A 82 -10.00 23.70 22.49
CA ASN A 82 -8.92 24.36 23.23
C ASN A 82 -9.11 25.89 23.31
N ILE A 83 -9.55 26.52 22.22
CA ILE A 83 -9.88 27.96 22.22
C ILE A 83 -11.04 28.24 23.16
N LEU A 84 -12.05 27.38 23.19
CA LEU A 84 -13.19 27.50 24.11
C LEU A 84 -12.77 27.30 25.58
N LEU A 85 -11.83 26.39 25.85
CA LEU A 85 -11.26 26.19 27.18
C LEU A 85 -10.55 27.45 27.67
N GLU A 86 -9.76 28.08 26.79
CA GLU A 86 -9.07 29.34 27.04
C GLU A 86 -10.04 30.49 27.32
N ASP A 87 -11.10 30.63 26.51
CA ASP A 87 -12.15 31.63 26.73
C ASP A 87 -12.89 31.40 28.07
N THR A 88 -13.12 30.14 28.43
CA THR A 88 -13.73 29.78 29.70
C THR A 88 -12.82 30.16 30.88
N LEU A 89 -11.51 29.94 30.77
CA LEU A 89 -10.55 30.34 31.81
C LEU A 89 -10.52 31.86 32.00
N LEU A 90 -10.45 32.63 30.91
CA LEU A 90 -10.49 34.09 30.96
C LEU A 90 -11.81 34.60 31.56
N SER A 91 -12.94 33.98 31.21
CA SER A 91 -14.25 34.31 31.78
C SER A 91 -14.28 34.09 33.30
N LYS A 92 -13.76 32.95 33.79
CA LYS A 92 -13.70 32.64 35.22
C LYS A 92 -12.73 33.53 35.99
N PHE A 93 -11.63 33.93 35.37
CA PHE A 93 -10.72 34.93 35.92
C PHE A 93 -11.39 36.30 36.07
N ASN A 94 -12.19 36.70 35.08
CA ASN A 94 -13.00 37.91 35.18
C ASN A 94 -14.05 37.81 36.29
N GLU A 95 -14.67 36.65 36.51
CA GLU A 95 -15.58 36.45 37.64
C GLU A 95 -14.88 36.59 39.00
N ASP A 96 -13.69 35.99 39.18
CA ASP A 96 -12.93 36.09 40.42
C ASP A 96 -12.42 37.53 40.68
N THR A 97 -12.24 38.32 39.63
CA THR A 97 -11.76 39.71 39.69
C THR A 97 -12.88 40.75 39.61
N PHE A 98 -14.14 40.34 39.77
CA PHE A 98 -15.32 41.21 39.69
C PHE A 98 -15.40 42.03 38.39
N GLY A 99 -14.90 41.47 37.29
CA GLY A 99 -14.93 42.07 35.96
C GLY A 99 -13.88 43.16 35.71
N LYS A 100 -12.95 43.38 36.65
CA LYS A 100 -11.91 44.43 36.54
C LYS A 100 -11.12 44.35 35.23
N TYR A 101 -10.91 43.14 34.69
CA TYR A 101 -10.05 42.91 33.52
C TYR A 101 -10.80 42.54 32.23
N ARG A 102 -12.13 42.67 32.20
CA ARG A 102 -12.97 42.15 31.10
C ARG A 102 -12.65 42.72 29.71
N ASN A 103 -12.16 43.96 29.66
CA ASN A 103 -11.83 44.67 28.42
C ASN A 103 -10.44 45.34 28.50
N VAL A 104 -9.53 44.79 29.29
CA VAL A 104 -8.18 45.37 29.39
C VAL A 104 -7.44 45.18 28.08
N LEU A 105 -6.89 46.29 27.56
CA LEU A 105 -6.01 46.27 26.40
C LEU A 105 -4.65 45.71 26.80
N TYR A 106 -3.98 45.04 25.85
CA TYR A 106 -2.71 44.37 26.10
C TYR A 106 -1.63 45.35 26.61
N GLU A 107 -1.65 46.58 26.12
CA GLU A 107 -0.73 47.66 26.49
C GLU A 107 -0.94 48.17 27.92
N ASP A 108 -2.16 48.04 28.45
CA ASP A 108 -2.53 48.52 29.79
C ASP A 108 -2.16 47.54 30.90
N ILE A 109 -1.85 46.29 30.54
CA ILE A 109 -1.42 45.24 31.47
C ILE A 109 -0.13 45.64 32.19
N LYS A 110 0.75 46.40 31.53
CA LYS A 110 2.02 46.88 32.10
C LYS A 110 1.86 47.75 33.35
N ASN A 111 0.67 48.32 33.55
CA ASN A 111 0.35 49.18 34.68
C ASN A 111 -0.19 48.39 35.89
N GLN A 112 -0.34 47.06 35.77
CA GLN A 112 -0.80 46.18 36.86
C GLN A 112 0.37 45.64 37.69
N ASP A 113 0.04 45.09 38.86
CA ASP A 113 1.00 44.36 39.69
C ASP A 113 1.65 43.21 38.91
N LYS A 114 2.94 42.96 39.18
CA LYS A 114 3.74 41.97 38.46
C LYS A 114 3.08 40.59 38.39
N GLU A 115 2.48 40.17 39.51
CA GLU A 115 1.77 38.89 39.63
C GLU A 115 0.55 38.83 38.69
N VAL A 116 -0.25 39.89 38.64
CA VAL A 116 -1.45 39.97 37.80
C VAL A 116 -1.08 40.14 36.33
N GLN A 117 -0.04 40.93 36.05
CA GLN A 117 0.51 41.12 34.71
C GLN A 117 0.85 39.77 34.06
N ASP A 118 1.58 38.94 34.78
CA ASP A 118 2.02 37.64 34.30
C ASP A 118 0.85 36.68 34.01
N ILE A 119 -0.20 36.69 34.86
CA ILE A 119 -1.40 35.88 34.65
C ILE A 119 -2.19 36.38 33.45
N LEU A 120 -2.37 37.71 33.31
CA LEU A 120 -3.12 38.31 32.21
C LEU A 120 -2.46 38.06 30.85
N TYR A 121 -1.13 38.17 30.76
CA TYR A 121 -0.42 37.85 29.53
C TYR A 121 -0.65 36.40 29.11
N LEU A 122 -0.56 35.46 30.06
CA LEU A 122 -0.86 34.07 29.78
C LEU A 122 -2.31 33.90 29.31
N LEU A 123 -3.30 34.44 30.04
CA LEU A 123 -4.72 34.24 29.69
C LEU A 123 -5.15 34.87 28.36
N LEU A 124 -4.56 36.00 27.96
CA LEU A 124 -4.95 36.69 26.73
C LEU A 124 -4.30 36.10 25.48
N GLU A 125 -3.13 35.47 25.61
CA GLU A 125 -2.45 34.81 24.50
C GLU A 125 -3.04 33.42 24.24
N LYS A 126 -4.10 33.36 23.43
CA LYS A 126 -4.81 32.11 23.13
C LYS A 126 -3.92 31.09 22.43
N GLN A 127 -4.03 29.83 22.84
CA GLN A 127 -3.30 28.71 22.25
C GLN A 127 -4.30 27.63 21.82
N SER A 128 -4.30 27.29 20.53
CA SER A 128 -5.09 26.16 20.00
C SER A 128 -4.26 24.86 19.97
N ASN A 129 -2.95 24.99 19.75
CA ASN A 129 -2.03 23.86 19.69
C ASN A 129 -1.86 23.20 21.07
N TYR A 130 -1.97 21.87 21.11
CA TYR A 130 -1.85 21.08 22.33
C TYR A 130 -0.56 21.35 23.14
N SER A 131 0.61 21.31 22.47
CA SER A 131 1.90 21.43 23.16
C SER A 131 2.05 22.78 23.84
N GLU A 132 1.75 23.86 23.13
CA GLU A 132 1.80 25.22 23.67
C GLU A 132 0.75 25.44 24.77
N LEU A 133 -0.44 24.86 24.60
CA LEU A 133 -1.50 24.89 25.59
C LEU A 133 -1.08 24.22 26.90
N VAL A 134 -0.47 23.04 26.86
CA VAL A 134 0.03 22.33 28.05
C VAL A 134 1.08 23.17 28.78
N ILE A 135 2.09 23.68 28.06
CA ILE A 135 3.14 24.53 28.63
C ILE A 135 2.54 25.76 29.31
N LYS A 136 1.61 26.43 28.63
CA LYS A 136 0.91 27.60 29.16
C LYS A 136 0.12 27.27 30.42
N ARG A 137 -0.61 26.15 30.43
CA ARG A 137 -1.42 25.72 31.57
C ARG A 137 -0.57 25.37 32.78
N ASP A 138 0.57 24.72 32.60
CA ASP A 138 1.50 24.43 33.69
C ASP A 138 2.07 25.71 34.31
N ARG A 139 2.37 26.71 33.47
CA ARG A 139 2.75 28.05 33.95
C ARG A 139 1.62 28.73 34.73
N LEU A 140 0.37 28.61 34.27
CA LEU A 140 -0.80 29.14 34.98
C LEU A 140 -1.01 28.43 36.34
N LYS A 141 -0.87 27.10 36.41
CA LYS A 141 -0.97 26.34 37.66
C LYS A 141 0.05 26.81 38.70
N GLY A 142 1.25 27.18 38.25
CA GLY A 142 2.29 27.74 39.13
C GLY A 142 2.03 29.16 39.63
N LYS A 143 1.11 29.92 39.01
CA LYS A 143 0.86 31.35 39.32
C LYS A 143 -0.52 31.62 39.92
N ILE A 144 -1.51 30.77 39.69
CA ILE A 144 -2.87 30.98 40.17
C ILE A 144 -3.00 30.50 41.63
N ASP A 145 -3.19 31.45 42.55
CA ASP A 145 -3.52 31.16 43.94
C ASP A 145 -5.01 30.80 44.07
N LYS A 146 -5.30 29.60 44.59
CA LYS A 146 -6.66 29.09 44.83
C LYS A 146 -7.50 29.97 45.76
N ASN A 147 -6.90 30.62 46.75
CA ASN A 147 -7.60 31.48 47.70
C ASN A 147 -8.01 32.81 47.05
N LYS A 148 -7.20 33.30 46.10
CA LYS A 148 -7.43 34.56 45.40
C LYS A 148 -8.32 34.40 44.16
N TYR A 149 -8.17 33.29 43.44
CA TYR A 149 -8.86 33.00 42.18
C TYR A 149 -9.48 31.58 42.19
N PRO A 150 -10.44 31.30 43.08
CA PRO A 150 -10.95 29.95 43.31
C PRO A 150 -11.67 29.36 42.08
N LYS A 151 -12.43 30.16 41.33
CA LYS A 151 -13.16 29.66 40.15
C LYS A 151 -12.19 29.35 39.02
N THR A 152 -11.24 30.25 38.77
CA THR A 152 -10.20 30.08 37.75
C THR A 152 -9.35 28.85 38.04
N TYR A 153 -8.91 28.70 39.29
CA TYR A 153 -8.16 27.53 39.74
C TYR A 153 -8.96 26.24 39.48
N ASN A 154 -10.20 26.15 39.98
CA ASN A 154 -11.00 24.93 39.82
C ASN A 154 -11.27 24.61 38.34
N THR A 155 -11.54 25.62 37.52
CA THR A 155 -11.74 25.44 36.07
C THR A 155 -10.46 24.91 35.42
N LEU A 156 -9.30 25.49 35.72
CA LEU A 156 -8.02 25.02 35.20
C LEU A 156 -7.84 23.52 35.49
N TYR A 157 -7.94 23.09 36.75
CA TYR A 157 -7.79 21.67 37.07
C TYR A 157 -8.89 20.78 36.47
N SER A 158 -10.15 21.24 36.41
CA SER A 158 -11.24 20.44 35.83
C SER A 158 -11.06 20.16 34.33
N GLN A 159 -10.38 21.08 33.62
CA GLN A 159 -10.10 20.94 32.20
C GLN A 159 -8.94 19.97 31.91
N ASP A 160 -8.13 19.59 32.90
CA ASP A 160 -7.01 18.66 32.69
C ASP A 160 -7.46 17.32 32.11
N ILE A 161 -8.65 16.84 32.48
CA ILE A 161 -9.24 15.62 31.91
C ILE A 161 -9.41 15.72 30.39
N ILE A 162 -9.73 16.90 29.87
CA ILE A 162 -9.90 17.12 28.43
C ILE A 162 -8.53 17.12 27.74
N ILE A 163 -7.54 17.74 28.37
CA ILE A 163 -6.14 17.75 27.89
C ILE A 163 -5.56 16.33 27.86
N GLU A 164 -5.79 15.51 28.88
CA GLU A 164 -5.36 14.10 28.91
C GLU A 164 -6.00 13.28 27.78
N LYS A 165 -7.27 13.54 27.44
CA LYS A 165 -7.92 12.89 26.29
C LYS A 165 -7.27 13.30 24.97
N GLN A 166 -6.90 14.56 24.82
CA GLN A 166 -6.20 15.05 23.63
C GLN A 166 -4.83 14.37 23.49
N ASP A 167 -4.09 14.19 24.59
CA ASP A 167 -2.81 13.46 24.61
C ASP A 167 -2.98 12.03 24.08
N SER A 168 -3.97 11.30 24.59
CA SER A 168 -4.27 9.94 24.14
C SER A 168 -4.61 9.85 22.64
N ILE A 169 -5.19 10.90 22.05
CA ILE A 169 -5.47 10.95 20.61
C ILE A 169 -4.18 11.16 19.83
N LEU A 170 -3.30 12.05 20.29
CA LEU A 170 -2.00 12.28 19.67
C LEU A 170 -1.12 11.02 19.71
N GLU A 171 -1.12 10.29 20.84
CA GLU A 171 -0.45 9.01 20.95
C GLU A 171 -1.00 7.99 19.93
N LYS A 172 -2.33 7.89 19.81
CA LYS A 172 -2.97 6.99 18.83
C LYS A 172 -2.59 7.35 17.40
N ILE A 173 -2.58 8.64 17.06
CA ILE A 173 -2.14 9.14 15.75
C ILE A 173 -0.71 8.67 15.48
N PHE A 174 0.21 8.91 16.41
CA PHE A 174 1.62 8.51 16.28
C PHE A 174 1.79 7.00 16.07
N VAL A 175 1.05 6.17 16.82
CA VAL A 175 1.10 4.71 16.67
C VAL A 175 0.61 4.28 15.29
N VAL A 176 -0.49 4.87 14.80
CA VAL A 176 -1.07 4.53 13.49
C VAL A 176 -0.16 4.99 12.35
N GLU A 177 0.42 6.19 12.42
CA GLU A 177 1.37 6.70 11.42
C GLU A 177 2.60 5.79 11.29
N ASN A 178 3.17 5.38 12.42
CA ASN A 178 4.30 4.45 12.43
C ASN A 178 3.90 3.07 11.89
N SER A 179 2.71 2.58 12.22
CA SER A 179 2.20 1.30 11.69
C SER A 179 2.08 1.36 10.16
N ILE A 180 1.51 2.44 9.62
CA ILE A 180 1.42 2.67 8.17
C ILE A 180 2.82 2.71 7.53
N LYS A 181 3.78 3.38 8.16
CA LYS A 181 5.16 3.45 7.66
C LYS A 181 5.78 2.06 7.58
N ILE A 182 5.68 1.26 8.65
CA ILE A 182 6.19 -0.11 8.69
C ILE A 182 5.53 -1.00 7.62
N GLU A 183 4.20 -0.91 7.47
CA GLU A 183 3.49 -1.70 6.46
C GLU A 183 3.87 -1.27 5.02
N LYS A 184 4.13 0.02 4.76
CA LYS A 184 4.67 0.48 3.46
C LYS A 184 6.06 -0.09 3.17
N ASP A 185 6.93 -0.16 4.17
CA ASP A 185 8.26 -0.76 4.02
C ASP A 185 8.15 -2.27 3.71
N LYS A 186 7.15 -2.96 4.27
CA LYS A 186 6.82 -4.34 3.90
C LYS A 186 6.34 -4.46 2.46
N LEU A 187 5.53 -3.52 1.96
CA LEU A 187 5.11 -3.51 0.54
C LEU A 187 6.33 -3.43 -0.37
N SER A 188 7.25 -2.50 -0.12
CA SER A 188 8.50 -2.36 -0.88
C SER A 188 9.33 -3.65 -0.82
N SER A 189 9.44 -4.27 0.35
CA SER A 189 10.19 -5.53 0.52
C SER A 189 9.56 -6.70 -0.25
N ILE A 190 8.23 -6.73 -0.35
CA ILE A 190 7.50 -7.75 -1.14
C ILE A 190 7.72 -7.51 -2.64
N GLU A 191 7.67 -6.26 -3.09
CA GLU A 191 7.96 -5.88 -4.47
C GLU A 191 9.38 -6.30 -4.86
N ASP A 192 10.39 -5.90 -4.07
CA ASP A 192 11.78 -6.25 -4.32
C ASP A 192 12.01 -7.76 -4.39
N SER A 193 11.27 -8.55 -3.59
CA SER A 193 11.34 -10.01 -3.63
C SER A 193 10.87 -10.61 -4.96
N VAL A 194 10.03 -9.93 -5.74
CA VAL A 194 9.54 -10.40 -7.04
C VAL A 194 10.18 -9.70 -8.23
N MET A 195 10.92 -8.62 -8.02
CA MET A 195 11.69 -7.89 -9.04
C MET A 195 12.96 -8.64 -9.49
N THR A 196 12.84 -9.95 -9.72
CA THR A 196 13.92 -10.78 -10.26
C THR A 196 13.79 -10.89 -11.78
N ASP A 197 14.92 -10.99 -12.49
CA ASP A 197 14.95 -11.10 -13.96
C ASP A 197 14.01 -12.20 -14.48
N SER A 198 13.97 -13.36 -13.83
CA SER A 198 13.14 -14.50 -14.24
C SER A 198 11.64 -14.23 -14.10
N ILE A 199 11.22 -13.54 -13.04
CA ILE A 199 9.80 -13.16 -12.82
C ILE A 199 9.44 -11.99 -13.73
N LEU A 200 10.31 -10.99 -13.88
CA LEU A 200 10.10 -9.86 -14.78
C LEU A 200 9.97 -10.31 -16.24
N LYS A 201 10.81 -11.26 -16.68
CA LYS A 201 10.70 -11.88 -18.00
C LYS A 201 9.35 -12.56 -18.18
N LEU A 202 8.89 -13.31 -17.18
CA LEU A 202 7.58 -13.95 -17.20
C LEU A 202 6.45 -12.91 -17.33
N LEU A 203 6.48 -11.86 -16.51
CA LEU A 203 5.49 -10.77 -16.56
C LEU A 203 5.51 -10.03 -17.91
N TYR A 204 6.69 -9.81 -18.48
CA TYR A 204 6.88 -9.18 -19.78
C TYR A 204 6.36 -10.06 -20.93
N GLU A 205 6.58 -11.38 -20.88
CA GLU A 205 5.97 -12.34 -21.82
C GLU A 205 4.44 -12.21 -21.81
N PHE A 206 3.82 -12.15 -20.63
CA PHE A 206 2.36 -11.94 -20.51
C PHE A 206 1.92 -10.56 -20.99
N TRP A 207 2.71 -9.52 -20.70
CA TRP A 207 2.40 -8.16 -21.11
C TRP A 207 2.46 -7.97 -22.64
N ILE A 208 3.47 -8.57 -23.29
CA ILE A 208 3.57 -8.68 -24.74
C ILE A 208 2.35 -9.44 -25.29
N VAL A 209 2.09 -10.67 -24.85
CA VAL A 209 0.97 -11.49 -25.34
C VAL A 209 -0.37 -10.74 -25.30
N ASN A 210 -0.58 -9.91 -24.27
CA ASN A 210 -1.80 -9.15 -24.06
C ASN A 210 -1.86 -7.77 -24.74
N SER A 211 -0.76 -7.29 -25.31
CA SER A 211 -0.70 -6.02 -26.06
C SER A 211 -0.84 -6.20 -27.58
N TYR A 212 -0.85 -7.44 -28.06
CA TYR A 212 -1.12 -7.76 -29.46
C TYR A 212 -2.60 -8.04 -29.72
N ASP A 213 -3.11 -7.47 -30.82
CA ASP A 213 -4.45 -7.73 -31.35
C ASP A 213 -4.66 -9.23 -31.63
N PRO A 214 -5.62 -9.90 -30.96
CA PRO A 214 -5.87 -11.34 -31.10
C PRO A 214 -6.14 -11.79 -32.55
N SER A 215 -6.59 -10.89 -33.41
CA SER A 215 -6.90 -11.17 -34.82
C SER A 215 -5.66 -11.20 -35.74
N LYS A 216 -4.50 -10.76 -35.24
CA LYS A 216 -3.25 -10.63 -36.03
C LYS A 216 -2.11 -11.48 -35.53
N VAL A 217 -2.30 -12.20 -34.41
CA VAL A 217 -1.24 -12.97 -33.78
C VAL A 217 -1.65 -14.42 -33.57
N ASP A 218 -0.91 -15.29 -34.25
CA ASP A 218 -1.01 -16.74 -34.11
C ASP A 218 -0.45 -17.18 -32.75
N LYS A 219 -1.35 -17.36 -31.76
CA LYS A 219 -1.01 -17.74 -30.37
C LYS A 219 -0.21 -19.05 -30.29
N THR A 220 -0.31 -19.93 -31.30
CA THR A 220 0.43 -21.19 -31.34
C THR A 220 1.93 -20.99 -31.61
N LYS A 221 2.30 -19.88 -32.27
CA LYS A 221 3.70 -19.58 -32.62
C LYS A 221 4.44 -18.77 -31.56
N LEU A 222 3.76 -18.03 -30.69
CA LEU A 222 4.44 -17.21 -29.67
C LEU A 222 5.30 -18.03 -28.69
N PHE A 223 4.80 -19.19 -28.27
CA PHE A 223 5.54 -20.08 -27.37
C PHE A 223 6.72 -20.79 -28.05
N ILE A 224 6.61 -21.06 -29.36
CA ILE A 224 7.68 -21.64 -30.17
C ILE A 224 8.79 -20.60 -30.42
N THR A 225 8.43 -19.34 -30.61
CA THR A 225 9.38 -18.25 -30.89
C THR A 225 10.07 -17.73 -29.62
N ASN A 226 9.49 -17.87 -28.43
CA ASN A 226 10.16 -17.52 -27.18
C ASN A 226 11.19 -18.56 -26.70
N LYS A 227 11.17 -19.79 -27.24
CA LYS A 227 12.27 -20.77 -27.06
C LYS A 227 13.63 -20.24 -27.57
N THR A 228 13.64 -19.20 -28.41
CA THR A 228 14.85 -18.60 -28.98
C THR A 228 15.38 -17.38 -28.20
N PHE A 229 14.73 -16.93 -27.12
CA PHE A 229 15.29 -15.85 -26.28
C PHE A 229 16.31 -16.35 -25.23
N THR A 230 16.38 -17.66 -24.97
CA THR A 230 17.43 -18.29 -24.15
C THR A 230 18.74 -18.49 -24.92
N SER A 231 18.74 -18.44 -26.25
CA SER A 231 19.97 -18.59 -27.06
C SER A 231 20.82 -17.32 -27.18
N TYR A 232 20.32 -16.16 -26.73
CA TYR A 232 21.07 -14.88 -26.78
C TYR A 232 22.06 -14.64 -25.62
N LYS A 233 22.42 -15.67 -24.84
CA LYS A 233 23.54 -15.59 -23.88
C LYS A 233 24.83 -16.31 -24.32
N ASN A 234 24.85 -16.97 -25.49
CA ASN A 234 26.03 -17.71 -25.97
C ASN A 234 26.65 -17.13 -27.26
N ASN A 235 26.73 -15.81 -27.38
CA ASN A 235 27.60 -15.17 -28.38
C ASN A 235 28.80 -14.50 -27.69
N ILE A 236 29.83 -15.30 -27.41
CA ILE A 236 31.23 -14.84 -27.34
C ILE A 236 32.00 -15.59 -28.44
N PRO A 237 32.85 -14.95 -29.27
CA PRO A 237 33.24 -15.49 -30.56
C PRO A 237 34.41 -16.50 -30.55
N GLU A 238 34.28 -17.46 -31.49
CA GLU A 238 35.27 -18.19 -32.31
C GLU A 238 36.39 -19.03 -31.66
N ILE A 239 36.33 -20.35 -31.92
CA ILE A 239 37.44 -21.07 -32.58
C ILE A 239 36.86 -22.03 -33.63
N LYS A 240 37.22 -21.80 -34.91
CA LYS A 240 36.88 -22.65 -36.06
C LYS A 240 37.64 -23.98 -35.99
N LYS A 241 36.93 -25.09 -36.22
CA LYS A 241 37.45 -26.24 -36.98
C LYS A 241 36.33 -26.83 -37.85
N GLU A 242 36.55 -26.79 -39.16
CA GLU A 242 35.75 -27.44 -40.18
C GLU A 242 35.83 -28.96 -40.04
N VAL A 243 34.70 -29.66 -40.09
CA VAL A 243 34.60 -31.00 -40.69
C VAL A 243 33.24 -31.16 -41.38
N VAL A 244 33.30 -31.65 -42.61
CA VAL A 244 32.27 -31.86 -43.65
C VAL A 244 31.07 -32.73 -43.18
N PRO A 245 29.82 -32.45 -43.61
CA PRO A 245 28.66 -33.25 -43.24
C PRO A 245 28.48 -34.48 -44.15
N PRO A 246 28.07 -35.66 -43.64
CA PRO A 246 27.42 -36.67 -44.45
C PRO A 246 25.92 -36.37 -44.59
N LYS A 247 25.42 -36.53 -45.81
CA LYS A 247 24.00 -36.49 -46.18
C LYS A 247 23.27 -37.68 -45.58
N GLU A 248 22.17 -37.44 -44.86
CA GLU A 248 21.08 -38.42 -44.76
C GLU A 248 19.72 -37.72 -44.93
N GLU A 249 18.85 -38.38 -45.69
CA GLU A 249 17.58 -37.93 -46.22
C GLU A 249 16.54 -37.71 -45.11
N TYR A 250 15.97 -36.51 -45.03
CA TYR A 250 14.76 -36.27 -44.25
C TYR A 250 13.56 -36.87 -45.00
N LYS A 251 13.01 -37.97 -44.50
CA LYS A 251 11.64 -38.39 -44.84
C LYS A 251 10.67 -37.42 -44.16
N GLU A 252 9.86 -36.73 -44.96
CA GLU A 252 8.71 -35.96 -44.49
C GLU A 252 7.76 -36.88 -43.70
N ILE A 253 7.59 -36.60 -42.40
CA ILE A 253 6.50 -37.18 -41.61
C ILE A 253 5.32 -36.22 -41.74
N LYS A 254 4.27 -36.65 -42.45
CA LYS A 254 2.98 -35.94 -42.50
C LYS A 254 2.33 -35.98 -41.13
N ILE A 255 2.14 -34.81 -40.52
CA ILE A 255 1.50 -34.61 -39.22
C ILE A 255 -0.02 -34.55 -39.43
N ASP A 256 -0.65 -35.68 -39.75
CA ASP A 256 -2.12 -35.71 -39.95
C ASP A 256 -2.88 -36.54 -38.90
N ASN A 257 -2.26 -36.96 -37.79
CA ASN A 257 -2.97 -37.80 -36.80
C ASN A 257 -2.54 -37.62 -35.32
N LEU A 258 -2.29 -36.39 -34.85
CA LEU A 258 -2.27 -36.11 -33.40
C LEU A 258 -3.64 -35.56 -32.96
N LYS A 259 -4.52 -36.43 -32.45
CA LYS A 259 -5.71 -36.00 -31.73
C LYS A 259 -5.30 -35.55 -30.32
N LEU A 260 -5.47 -34.26 -30.03
CA LEU A 260 -5.22 -33.67 -28.71
C LEU A 260 -6.52 -33.71 -27.88
N PRO A 261 -6.53 -34.33 -26.68
CA PRO A 261 -7.73 -34.37 -25.85
C PRO A 261 -8.04 -32.97 -25.31
N GLY A 262 -9.26 -32.48 -25.59
CA GLY A 262 -9.80 -31.20 -25.13
C GLY A 262 -9.91 -30.08 -26.18
N LEU A 263 -9.43 -30.30 -27.41
CA LEU A 263 -9.67 -29.40 -28.56
C LEU A 263 -10.78 -29.91 -29.49
N ASP A 264 -11.03 -31.24 -29.49
CA ASP A 264 -11.98 -31.91 -30.38
C ASP A 264 -13.35 -32.22 -29.73
N GLU A 265 -13.62 -31.79 -28.49
CA GLU A 265 -14.85 -32.13 -27.75
C GLU A 265 -15.80 -30.94 -27.50
N GLU A 266 -15.61 -29.79 -28.14
CA GLU A 266 -16.60 -28.71 -28.13
C GLU A 266 -17.53 -28.85 -29.34
N LYS A 267 -18.72 -29.41 -29.12
CA LYS A 267 -19.78 -29.36 -30.13
C LYS A 267 -20.29 -27.91 -30.23
N PRO A 268 -20.26 -27.28 -31.42
CA PRO A 268 -20.81 -25.95 -31.61
C PRO A 268 -22.32 -25.96 -31.33
N ILE A 269 -22.82 -24.84 -30.78
CA ILE A 269 -24.25 -24.60 -30.58
C ILE A 269 -24.71 -23.63 -31.66
N ASP A 270 -25.72 -24.02 -32.44
CA ASP A 270 -26.35 -23.18 -33.45
C ASP A 270 -27.36 -22.24 -32.78
N ILE A 271 -27.13 -20.94 -32.92
CA ILE A 271 -28.09 -19.90 -32.55
C ILE A 271 -28.20 -18.94 -33.76
N ASP A 272 -29.41 -18.84 -34.32
CA ASP A 272 -29.73 -18.01 -35.50
C ASP A 272 -28.90 -18.33 -36.76
N GLY A 273 -28.61 -19.61 -37.02
CA GLY A 273 -27.95 -20.07 -38.24
C GLY A 273 -26.47 -19.72 -38.29
N LYS A 274 -25.85 -19.55 -37.11
CA LYS A 274 -24.41 -19.31 -36.94
C LYS A 274 -23.88 -20.18 -35.83
N ASP A 275 -22.77 -20.86 -36.11
CA ASP A 275 -22.07 -21.72 -35.16
C ASP A 275 -21.20 -20.88 -34.22
N TYR A 276 -21.43 -21.01 -32.91
CA TYR A 276 -20.60 -20.41 -31.88
C TYR A 276 -19.82 -21.49 -31.13
N LEU A 277 -18.51 -21.27 -30.95
CA LEU A 277 -17.67 -21.99 -30.00
C LEU A 277 -18.02 -21.49 -28.59
N LYS A 278 -18.09 -22.41 -27.62
CA LYS A 278 -18.47 -22.07 -26.25
C LYS A 278 -17.30 -21.48 -25.47
#